data_AF-A0A377H4S6-F1
#
_entry.id   AF-A0A377H4S6-F1
#
_cell.length_a   1.000
_cell.length_b   1.000
_cell.length_c   1.000
_cell.angle_alpha   90.00
_cell.angle_beta   90.00
_cell.angle_gamma   90.00
#
_symmetry.space_group_name_H-M   'P 1'
#
loop_
_entity.id
_entity.type
_entity.pdbx_description
1 polymer ?
#
loop_
_entity_poly.entity_id
_entity_poly.type
_entity_poly.pdbx_seq_one_letter_code
_entity_poly.pdbx_strand_id
1 'polypeptide(L)' 'MRKIIQISESLTAADICGVCWHISALCDDGTIWAFDNAGKKWEKLPDIPQDDEQGKEQDESV' A
#
# COMPACT_ATOMS: atom_id res chain seq x y z
N MET A 1 -11.21 11.87 12.35
CA MET A 1 -11.63 11.34 11.04
C MET A 1 -10.37 11.06 10.24
N ARG A 2 -10.26 9.87 9.67
CA ARG A 2 -9.17 9.52 8.76
C ARG A 2 -9.36 10.23 7.42
N LYS A 3 -8.28 10.73 6.82
CA LYS A 3 -8.30 11.34 5.48
C LYS A 3 -7.52 10.46 4.51
N ILE A 4 -7.99 10.42 3.26
CA ILE A 4 -7.29 9.77 2.16
C ILE A 4 -6.30 10.78 1.58
N ILE A 5 -5.02 10.40 1.53
CA ILE A 5 -3.96 11.20 0.93
C ILE A 5 -3.78 10.82 -0.54
N GLN A 6 -3.80 9.53 -0.85
CA GLN A 6 -3.55 9.02 -2.20
C GLN A 6 -4.43 7.80 -2.50
N ILE A 7 -4.85 7.69 -3.76
CA ILE A 7 -5.45 6.48 -4.33
C ILE A 7 -4.57 6.06 -5.51
N SER A 8 -4.30 4.76 -5.60
CA SER A 8 -3.57 4.16 -6.72
C SER A 8 -4.39 3.03 -7.31
N GLU A 9 -4.47 2.99 -8.64
CA GLU A 9 -5.01 1.86 -9.40
C GLU A 9 -3.85 1.17 -10.12
N SER A 10 -3.87 -0.16 -10.11
CA SER A 10 -3.05 -0.99 -10.99
C SER A 10 -3.95 -1.89 -11.82
N LEU A 11 -3.64 -2.00 -13.10
CA LEU A 11 -4.39 -2.78 -14.08
C LEU A 11 -3.44 -3.73 -14.80
N THR A 12 -3.78 -5.01 -14.80
CA THR A 12 -3.11 -6.03 -15.61
C THR A 12 -4.11 -6.66 -16.55
N ALA A 13 -3.88 -6.50 -17.85
CA ALA A 13 -4.61 -7.27 -18.86
C ALA A 13 -4.11 -8.71 -18.82
N ALA A 14 -4.95 -9.66 -18.42
CA ALA A 14 -4.64 -11.08 -18.53
C ALA A 14 -5.42 -11.68 -19.70
N ASP A 15 -4.70 -12.24 -20.68
CA ASP A 15 -5.25 -12.75 -21.94
C ASP A 15 -6.31 -13.85 -21.75
N ILE A 16 -6.29 -14.58 -20.63
CA ILE A 16 -7.13 -15.79 -20.41
C ILE A 16 -8.17 -15.58 -19.28
N CYS A 17 -7.88 -14.74 -18.29
CA CYS A 17 -8.67 -14.66 -17.05
C CYS A 17 -9.50 -13.36 -16.92
N GLY A 18 -9.49 -12.51 -17.94
CA GLY A 18 -10.11 -11.19 -17.89
C GLY A 18 -9.20 -10.13 -17.27
N VAL A 19 -9.77 -8.94 -17.05
CA VAL A 19 -9.04 -7.77 -16.55
C VAL A 19 -8.86 -7.88 -15.03
N CYS A 20 -7.61 -7.98 -14.57
CA CYS A 20 -7.28 -7.92 -13.15
C CYS A 20 -6.91 -6.49 -12.77
N TRP A 21 -7.60 -5.92 -11.79
CA TRP A 21 -7.29 -4.59 -11.28
C TRP A 21 -7.26 -4.58 -9.76
N HIS A 22 -6.48 -3.67 -9.20
CA HIS A 22 -6.32 -3.48 -7.77
C HIS A 22 -6.36 -1.98 -7.45
N ILE A 23 -7.05 -1.61 -6.37
CA ILE A 23 -7.03 -0.24 -5.86
C ILE A 23 -6.49 -0.24 -4.45
N SER A 24 -5.54 0.64 -4.18
CA SER A 24 -5.05 0.91 -2.83
C SER A 24 -5.24 2.37 -2.44
N ALA A 25 -5.40 2.62 -1.14
CA ALA A 25 -5.57 3.95 -0.57
C ALA A 25 -4.59 4.16 0.61
N LEU A 26 -3.78 5.21 0.51
CA LEU A 26 -2.92 5.68 1.60
C LEU A 26 -3.68 6.75 2.40
N CYS A 27 -3.67 6.59 3.72
CA CYS A 27 -4.35 7.49 4.64
C CYS A 27 -3.37 8.35 5.45
N ASP A 28 -3.88 9.41 6.07
CA ASP A 28 -3.09 10.36 6.87
C ASP A 28 -2.53 9.82 8.18
N ASP A 29 -3.04 8.68 8.64
CA ASP A 29 -2.53 7.93 9.78
C ASP A 29 -1.44 6.92 9.38
N GLY A 30 -0.96 6.95 8.13
CA GLY A 30 0.03 6.01 7.61
C GLY A 30 -0.51 4.62 7.26
N THR A 31 -1.80 4.37 7.48
CA THR A 31 -2.42 3.09 7.12
C THR A 31 -2.67 2.98 5.62
N ILE A 32 -2.47 1.78 5.07
CA ILE A 32 -2.78 1.45 3.68
C ILE A 32 -3.96 0.49 3.66
N TRP A 33 -4.89 0.75 2.75
CA TRP A 33 -6.07 -0.08 2.51
C TRP A 33 -6.06 -0.58 1.08
N ALA A 34 -6.51 -1.81 0.88
CA ALA A 34 -6.70 -2.42 -0.43
C ALA A 34 -8.18 -2.71 -0.67
N PHE A 35 -8.67 -2.46 -1.87
CA PHE A 35 -10.02 -2.85 -2.26
C PHE A 35 -10.01 -4.27 -2.84
N ASP A 36 -10.62 -5.19 -2.11
CA ASP A 36 -10.91 -6.52 -2.61
C ASP A 36 -12.10 -6.46 -3.58
N ASN A 37 -11.82 -6.70 -4.85
CA ASN A 37 -12.83 -6.71 -5.90
C ASN A 37 -13.79 -7.92 -5.79
N ALA A 38 -13.33 -9.05 -5.27
CA ALA A 38 -14.15 -10.26 -5.13
C ALA A 38 -15.14 -10.09 -3.96
N GLY A 39 -14.65 -9.66 -2.80
CA GLY A 39 -15.45 -9.40 -1.62
C GLY A 39 -16.13 -8.04 -1.57
N LYS A 40 -15.85 -7.15 -2.54
CA LYS A 40 -16.38 -5.77 -2.64
C LYS A 40 -16.18 -4.96 -1.36
N LYS A 41 -15.01 -5.07 -0.75
CA LYS A 41 -14.71 -4.44 0.55
C LYS A 41 -13.30 -3.89 0.61
N TRP A 42 -13.12 -2.93 1.50
CA TRP A 42 -11.81 -2.40 1.85
C TRP A 42 -11.24 -3.20 3.02
N GLU A 43 -9.98 -3.61 2.89
CA GLU A 43 -9.23 -4.31 3.95
C GLU A 43 -7.97 -3.53 4.30
N LYS A 44 -7.69 -3.40 5.61
CA LYS A 44 -6.45 -2.79 6.07
C LYS A 44 -5.30 -3.75 5.77
N LEU A 45 -4.29 -3.28 5.07
CA LEU A 45 -3.05 -4.02 4.90
C LEU A 45 -2.23 -4.02 6.21
N PRO A 46 -1.41 -5.06 6.44
CA PRO A 46 -0.49 -5.06 7.57
C PRO A 46 0.46 -3.86 7.48
N ASP A 47 0.87 -3.37 8.65
CA ASP A 47 1.80 -2.25 8.71
C ASP A 47 3.15 -2.68 8.09
N ILE A 48 3.72 -1.82 7.24
CA ILE A 48 5.01 -2.08 6.59
C ILE A 48 6.09 -1.92 7.65
N PRO A 49 6.91 -2.95 7.93
CA PRO A 49 8.03 -2.82 8.85
C PRO A 49 8.92 -1.65 8.43
N GLN A 50 9.16 -0.73 9.35
CA GLN A 50 10.17 0.30 9.18
C GLN A 50 11.49 -0.27 9.68
N ASP A 51 12.60 0.02 9.00
CA ASP A 51 13.92 -0.30 9.54
C ASP A 51 14.11 0.46 10.86
N ASP A 52 14.54 -0.24 11.90
CA ASP A 52 14.89 0.38 13.17
C ASP A 52 16.05 1.37 12.93
N GLU A 53 15.99 2.57 13.55
CA GLU A 53 17.03 3.61 13.39
C GLU A 53 18.45 3.19 13.85
N GLN A 54 18.65 1.94 14.28
CA GLN A 54 19.90 1.39 14.79
C GLN A 54 21.00 1.22 13.72
N GLY A 55 20.72 1.52 12.45
CA GLY A 55 21.68 1.41 11.35
C GLY A 55 22.25 2.72 10.79
N LYS A 56 21.86 3.90 11.28
CA LYS A 56 22.21 5.19 10.65
C LYS A 56 23.40 5.96 11.24
N GLU A 57 24.11 5.42 12.24
CA GLU A 57 25.22 6.15 12.91
C GLU A 57 26.65 5.84 12.41
N GLN A 58 26.86 5.02 11.37
CA GLN A 58 28.24 4.64 10.96
C GLN A 58 28.69 5.07 9.55
N ASP A 59 27.91 5.87 8.80
CA ASP A 59 28.29 6.28 7.43
C ASP A 59 28.38 7.81 7.21
N GLU A 60 28.66 8.58 8.27
CA GLU A 60 28.98 10.03 8.15
C GLU A 60 30.42 10.35 8.58
N SER A 61 31.37 9.44 8.38
CA SER A 61 32.79 9.73 8.57
C SER A 61 33.63 9.35 7.35
N VAL A 62 33.56 10.18 6.30
CA VAL A 62 34.61 10.33 5.29
C VAL A 62 34.81 11.82 4.98
#